data_AF-A0A518IXF9-F1
#
_entry.id   AF-A0A518IXF9-F1
#
_cell.length_a   1.000
_cell.length_b   1.000
_cell.length_c   1.000
_cell.angle_alpha   90.00
_cell.angle_beta   90.00
_cell.angle_gamma   90.00
#
_symmetry.space_group_name_H-M   'P 1'
#
loop_
_entity.id
_entity.type
_entity.pdbx_description
1 polymer ?
#
loop_
_entity_poly.entity_id
_entity_poly.type
_entity_poly.pdbx_seq_one_letter_code
_entity_poly.pdbx_strand_id
1 'polypeptide(L)'
;MTNATNQSPQSTTQFALDRLAKAIATAKRLGFVVRSEWLGGSATGWCELGGKRILFVDLSLSVHEQLEQVEAAIEALQAERNKP
;
A
#
# COMPACT_ATOMS: atom_id res chain seq x y z
N MET A 1 -33.98 25.73 2.51
CA MET A 1 -32.84 25.91 1.58
C MET A 1 -31.72 25.01 2.09
N THR A 2 -31.45 23.92 1.37
CA THR A 2 -30.52 22.86 1.77
C THR A 2 -29.08 23.27 1.48
N ASN A 3 -28.25 23.39 2.51
CA ASN A 3 -26.80 23.62 2.34
C ASN A 3 -26.16 22.35 1.79
N ALA A 4 -25.84 22.36 0.50
CA ALA A 4 -25.03 21.33 -0.14
C ALA A 4 -23.63 21.36 0.48
N THR A 5 -23.26 20.21 1.03
CA THR A 5 -22.02 19.90 1.71
C THR A 5 -20.82 20.22 0.81
N ASN A 6 -20.06 21.26 1.18
CA ASN A 6 -18.79 21.60 0.55
C ASN A 6 -17.75 20.54 0.94
N GLN A 7 -17.63 19.46 0.16
CA GLN A 7 -16.58 18.47 0.34
C GLN A 7 -15.34 18.90 -0.45
N SER A 8 -14.39 19.50 0.26
CA SER A 8 -13.13 20.00 -0.26
C SER A 8 -12.20 18.87 -0.77
N PRO A 9 -11.33 19.11 -1.76
CA PRO A 9 -10.34 18.14 -2.28
C PRO A 9 -9.35 17.60 -1.23
N GLN A 10 -9.24 18.25 -0.06
CA GLN A 10 -8.46 17.75 1.08
C GLN A 10 -9.01 16.43 1.66
N SER A 11 -10.32 16.19 1.55
CA SER A 11 -10.99 15.01 2.11
C SER A 11 -10.56 13.70 1.44
N THR A 12 -10.41 13.72 0.10
CA THR A 12 -10.07 12.52 -0.70
C THR A 12 -8.62 12.10 -0.49
N THR A 13 -7.70 13.06 -0.38
CA THR A 13 -6.29 12.77 -0.12
C THR A 13 -6.12 12.16 1.28
N GLN A 14 -6.81 12.70 2.29
CA GLN A 14 -6.79 12.14 3.64
C GLN A 14 -7.32 10.70 3.67
N PHE A 15 -8.42 10.42 2.98
CA PHE A 15 -8.96 9.07 2.87
C PHE A 15 -7.98 8.08 2.22
N ALA A 16 -7.26 8.51 1.18
CA ALA A 16 -6.24 7.68 0.53
C ALA A 16 -5.06 7.40 1.46
N LEU A 17 -4.60 8.39 2.22
CA LEU A 17 -3.55 8.22 3.23
C LEU A 17 -3.96 7.25 4.34
N ASP A 18 -5.19 7.37 4.85
CA ASP A 18 -5.72 6.48 5.88
C ASP A 18 -5.81 5.03 5.37
N ARG A 19 -6.24 4.85 4.10
CA ARG A 19 -6.25 3.54 3.44
C ARG A 19 -4.84 2.98 3.31
N LEU A 20 -3.87 3.77 2.85
CA LEU A 20 -2.47 3.35 2.72
C LEU A 20 -1.90 2.92 4.07
N ALA A 21 -2.13 3.70 5.13
CA ALA A 21 -1.70 3.34 6.48
C ALA A 21 -2.30 2.00 6.95
N LYS A 22 -3.59 1.77 6.68
CA LYS A 22 -4.28 0.52 7.02
C LYS A 22 -3.78 -0.68 6.20
N ALA A 23 -3.49 -0.47 4.92
CA ALA A 23 -2.92 -1.48 4.03
C ALA A 23 -1.51 -1.89 4.51
N ILE A 24 -0.65 -0.92 4.81
CA ILE A 24 0.69 -1.16 5.36
C ILE A 24 0.62 -1.94 6.69
N ALA A 25 -0.29 -1.57 7.59
CA ALA A 25 -0.49 -2.31 8.84
C ALA A 25 -0.93 -3.76 8.60
N THR A 26 -1.75 -3.98 7.56
CA THR A 26 -2.18 -5.33 7.16
C THR A 26 -1.03 -6.13 6.58
N ALA A 27 -0.23 -5.56 5.68
CA ALA A 27 0.96 -6.21 5.14
C ALA A 27 1.93 -6.65 6.26
N LYS A 28 2.19 -5.77 7.23
CA LYS A 28 3.02 -6.10 8.41
C LYS A 28 2.46 -7.28 9.21
N ARG A 29 1.15 -7.32 9.46
CA ARG A 29 0.50 -8.47 10.14
C ARG A 29 0.60 -9.78 9.36
N LEU A 30 0.69 -9.72 8.04
CA LEU A 30 0.88 -10.90 7.18
C LEU A 30 2.34 -11.36 7.11
N GLY A 31 3.26 -10.68 7.80
CA GLY A 31 4.67 -11.06 7.91
C GLY A 31 5.60 -10.33 6.94
N PHE A 32 5.11 -9.31 6.23
CA PHE A 32 5.99 -8.43 5.46
C PHE A 32 6.84 -7.55 6.37
N VAL A 33 8.12 -7.44 6.04
CA VAL A 33 8.96 -6.30 6.41
C VAL A 33 8.70 -5.19 5.40
N VAL A 34 7.96 -4.16 5.80
CA VAL A 34 7.65 -3.02 4.93
C VAL A 34 8.76 -1.98 5.03
N ARG A 35 9.39 -1.66 3.89
CA ARG A 35 10.41 -0.62 3.76
C ARG A 35 9.89 0.50 2.87
N SER A 36 9.89 1.72 3.38
CA SER A 36 9.52 2.91 2.60
C SER A 36 10.78 3.60 2.12
N GLU A 37 11.00 3.62 0.80
CA GLU A 37 12.24 4.10 0.18
C GLU A 37 11.94 4.91 -1.07
N TRP A 38 12.85 5.82 -1.43
CA TRP A 38 12.76 6.53 -2.70
C TRP A 38 13.40 5.68 -3.80
N LEU A 39 12.58 5.08 -4.68
CA LEU A 39 13.05 4.13 -5.71
C LEU A 39 12.82 4.64 -7.14
N GLY A 40 12.31 5.87 -7.29
CA GLY A 40 12.22 6.56 -8.58
C GLY A 40 11.28 5.91 -9.59
N GLY A 41 10.23 5.24 -9.12
CA GLY A 41 9.25 4.50 -9.92
C GLY A 41 9.77 3.16 -10.45
N SER A 42 10.96 2.73 -10.04
CA SER A 42 11.62 1.54 -10.61
C SER A 42 11.29 0.24 -9.86
N ALA A 43 10.76 0.32 -8.64
CA ALA A 43 10.50 -0.84 -7.81
C ALA A 43 9.00 -1.13 -7.72
N THR A 44 8.63 -2.36 -8.08
CA THR A 44 7.26 -2.85 -7.97
C THR A 44 7.19 -4.03 -7.01
N GLY A 45 6.16 -4.04 -6.17
CA GLY A 45 5.80 -5.19 -5.34
C GLY A 45 6.79 -5.57 -4.23
N TRP A 46 6.96 -6.88 -4.02
CA TRP A 46 7.68 -7.49 -2.90
C TRP A 46 8.56 -8.66 -3.37
N CYS A 47 9.50 -9.06 -2.52
CA CYS A 47 10.36 -10.22 -2.76
C CYS A 47 10.64 -10.99 -1.46
N GLU A 48 11.19 -12.20 -1.59
CA GLU A 48 11.77 -12.92 -0.45
C GLU A 48 13.30 -12.78 -0.47
N LEU A 49 13.86 -12.30 0.64
CA LEU A 49 15.30 -12.19 0.84
C LEU A 49 15.67 -12.78 2.21
N GLY A 50 16.48 -13.83 2.21
CA GLY A 50 16.89 -14.51 3.45
C GLY A 50 15.70 -15.06 4.25
N GLY A 51 14.68 -15.57 3.56
CA GLY A 51 13.44 -16.09 4.18
C GLY A 51 12.50 -15.01 4.74
N LYS A 52 12.79 -13.73 4.50
CA LYS A 52 11.93 -12.61 4.89
C LYS A 52 11.23 -12.05 3.66
N ARG A 53 9.93 -11.85 3.77
CA ARG A 53 9.14 -11.14 2.76
C ARG A 53 9.36 -9.65 2.94
N ILE A 54 9.97 -9.00 1.96
CA ILE A 54 10.24 -7.57 1.96
C ILE A 54 9.32 -6.90 0.95
N LEU A 55 8.48 -5.99 1.44
CA LEU A 55 7.64 -5.13 0.60
C LEU A 55 8.27 -3.74 0.58
N PHE A 56 8.63 -3.28 -0.61
CA PHE A 56 9.08 -1.90 -0.81
C PHE A 56 7.87 -1.03 -1.15
N VAL A 57 7.75 0.12 -0.49
CA VAL A 57 6.80 1.18 -0.83
C VAL A 57 7.60 2.35 -1.37
N ASP A 58 7.43 2.66 -2.65
CA ASP A 58 8.20 3.72 -3.30
C ASP A 58 7.63 5.10 -2.98
N LEU A 59 8.40 5.89 -2.24
CA LEU A 59 8.04 7.24 -1.81
C LEU A 59 7.99 8.27 -2.95
N SER A 60 8.55 7.95 -4.11
CA SER A 60 8.47 8.81 -5.30
C SER A 60 7.11 8.73 -6.01
N LEU A 61 6.30 7.71 -5.71
CA LEU A 61 4.98 7.50 -6.29
C LEU A 61 3.90 8.31 -5.58
N SER A 62 2.77 8.54 -6.25
CA SER A 62 1.59 9.12 -5.62
C SER A 62 1.01 8.18 -4.53
N VAL A 63 0.22 8.73 -3.61
CA VAL A 63 -0.43 7.93 -2.55
C VAL A 63 -1.30 6.81 -3.13
N HIS A 64 -1.91 7.03 -4.29
CA HIS A 64 -2.74 6.02 -4.95
C HIS A 64 -1.90 4.87 -5.49
N GLU A 65 -0.81 5.17 -6.19
CA GLU A 65 0.12 4.17 -6.70
C GLU A 65 0.82 3.39 -5.56
N GLN A 66 1.18 4.07 -4.47
CA GLN A 66 1.68 3.42 -3.26
C GLN A 66 0.64 2.46 -2.65
N LEU A 67 -0.63 2.85 -2.63
CA LEU A 67 -1.71 2.01 -2.13
C LEU A 67 -1.90 0.77 -3.01
N GLU A 68 -1.94 0.94 -4.33
CA GLU A 68 -2.01 -0.17 -5.28
C GLU A 68 -0.84 -1.14 -5.11
N GLN A 69 0.38 -0.63 -4.93
CA GLN A 69 1.57 -1.46 -4.67
C GLN A 69 1.41 -2.34 -3.42
N VAL A 70 0.88 -1.78 -2.33
CA VAL A 70 0.69 -2.51 -1.08
C VAL A 70 -0.46 -3.51 -1.19
N GLU A 71 -1.57 -3.13 -1.81
CA GLU A 71 -2.73 -4.01 -2.01
C GLU A 71 -2.40 -5.20 -2.92
N ALA A 72 -1.68 -4.97 -4.03
CA ALA A 72 -1.22 -6.03 -4.93
C ALA A 72 -0.27 -7.02 -4.23
N ALA A 73 0.61 -6.53 -3.35
CA ALA A 73 1.51 -7.40 -2.58
C ALA A 73 0.75 -8.30 -1.58
N ILE A 74 -0.27 -7.76 -0.94
CA ILE A 74 -1.14 -8.53 -0.03
C ILE A 74 -1.91 -9.61 -0.79
N GLU A 75 -2.51 -9.25 -1.93
CA GLU A 75 -3.27 -10.18 -2.77
C GLU A 75 -2.37 -11.32 -3.28
N ALA A 76 -1.19 -11.00 -3.81
CA ALA A 76 -0.22 -11.99 -4.27
C ALA A 76 0.15 -13.00 -3.17
N LEU A 77 0.47 -12.52 -1.96
CA LEU A 77 0.80 -13.40 -0.83
C LEU A 77 -0.38 -14.29 -0.44
N GLN A 78 -1.60 -13.76 -0.44
CA GLN A 78 -2.80 -14.53 -0.11
C GLN A 78 -3.06 -15.60 -1.17
N ALA A 79 -2.88 -15.29 -2.45
CA ALA A 79 -2.99 -16.25 -3.54
C ALA A 79 -1.96 -17.38 -3.41
N GLU A 80 -0.71 -17.07 -3.07
CA GLU A 80 0.32 -18.08 -2.82
C GLU A 80 -0.03 -19.01 -1.65
N ARG A 81 -0.59 -18.47 -0.56
CA ARG A 81 -0.98 -19.25 0.62
C ARG A 81 -2.19 -20.17 0.39
N ASN A 82 -3.04 -19.83 -0.57
CA ASN A 82 -4.27 -20.57 -0.87
C ASN A 82 -4.09 -21.56 -2.03
N LYS A 83 -2.86 -21.76 -2.51
CA LYS A 83 -2.56 -22.77 -3.52
C LYS A 83 -2.74 -24.18 -2.89
N PRO A 84 -3.48 -25.10 -3.54
CA PRO A 84 -3.73 -26.44 -3.02
C PRO A 84 -2.45 -27.28 -2.90
#